data_AF-A0A3D5W764-F1
#
_entry.id   AF-A0A3D5W764-F1
#
_cell.length_a   1.000
_cell.length_b   1.000
_cell.length_c   1.000
_cell.angle_alpha   90.00
_cell.angle_beta   90.00
_cell.angle_gamma   90.00
#
_symmetry.space_group_name_H-M   'P 1'
#
loop_
_entity.id
_entity.type
_entity.pdbx_description
1 polymer ?
#
loop_
_entity_poly.entity_id
_entity_poly.type
_entity_poly.pdbx_seq_one_letter_code
_entity_poly.pdbx_strand_id
1 'polypeptide(L)'
;CDSELSPDSPRVFEPWEPLQAPASLAGGGGTDFSPVFKWADEMDMAPDLLIYFTDAKGRFPDTPPAFPVIWLVKGPEPVPFGERIQLN
;
A
#
# COMPACT_ATOMS: atom_id res chain seq x y z
N CYS A 1 -11.61 -0.12 10.07
CA CYS A 1 -11.14 1.10 9.39
C CYS A 1 -9.80 1.34 10.02
N ASP A 2 -8.81 0.67 9.45
CA ASP A 2 -7.65 0.29 10.22
C ASP A 2 -6.70 1.48 10.23
N SER A 3 -6.48 2.02 11.42
CA SER A 3 -5.66 3.23 11.61
C SER A 3 -4.16 2.94 11.66
N GLU A 4 -3.78 1.66 11.63
CA GLU A 4 -2.44 1.15 11.90
C GLU A 4 -2.11 -0.02 10.97
N LEU A 5 -0.81 -0.30 10.80
CA LEU A 5 -0.34 -1.47 10.08
C LEU A 5 -0.68 -2.76 10.85
N SER A 6 -0.78 -3.88 10.12
CA SER A 6 -0.97 -5.19 10.76
C SER A 6 0.22 -5.49 11.69
N PRO A 7 0.02 -6.09 12.87
CA PRO A 7 1.10 -6.50 13.78
C PRO A 7 2.16 -7.41 13.14
N ASP A 8 1.77 -8.16 12.11
CA ASP A 8 2.66 -9.06 11.35
C ASP A 8 3.36 -8.36 10.16
N SER A 9 3.28 -7.03 10.09
CA SER A 9 3.82 -6.19 9.00
C SER A 9 4.57 -4.96 9.55
N PRO A 10 5.52 -4.37 8.78
CA PRO A 10 6.02 -4.80 7.47
C PRO A 10 6.87 -6.08 7.55
N ARG A 11 6.91 -6.85 6.45
CA ARG A 11 7.87 -7.94 6.27
C ARG A 11 8.88 -7.54 5.21
N VAL A 12 10.17 -7.69 5.54
CA VAL A 12 11.29 -7.42 4.65
C VAL A 12 11.82 -8.75 4.14
N PHE A 13 12.09 -8.83 2.84
CA PHE A 13 12.52 -10.04 2.16
C PHE A 13 13.78 -9.74 1.35
N GLU A 14 14.68 -10.71 1.26
CA GLU A 14 15.79 -10.66 0.30
C GLU A 14 15.30 -10.96 -1.13
N PRO A 15 16.00 -10.52 -2.19
CA PRO A 15 15.57 -10.72 -3.57
C PRO A 15 15.32 -12.19 -3.97
N TRP A 16 15.97 -13.13 -3.29
CA TRP A 16 15.83 -14.57 -3.54
C TRP A 16 14.83 -15.26 -2.59
N GLU A 17 14.23 -14.52 -1.66
CA GLU A 17 13.27 -15.07 -0.71
C GLU A 17 11.85 -15.04 -1.31
N PRO A 18 11.09 -16.14 -1.22
CA PRO A 18 9.72 -16.17 -1.72
C PRO A 18 8.80 -15.31 -0.85
N LEU A 19 7.94 -14.52 -1.49
CA LEU A 19 6.89 -13.78 -0.79
C LEU A 19 5.85 -14.74 -0.21
N GLN A 20 5.77 -14.81 1.11
CA GLN A 20 4.78 -15.64 1.80
C GLN A 20 3.52 -14.81 2.10
N ALA A 21 2.38 -15.26 1.59
CA ALA A 21 1.09 -14.68 1.96
C ALA A 21 0.80 -14.95 3.46
N PRO A 22 0.19 -14.01 4.19
CA PRO A 22 -0.25 -14.28 5.55
C PRO A 22 -1.30 -15.41 5.57
N ALA A 23 -1.35 -16.17 6.66
CA ALA A 23 -2.28 -17.30 6.81
C ALA A 23 -3.75 -16.88 6.74
N SER A 24 -4.04 -15.63 7.13
CA SER A 24 -5.35 -15.00 7.00
C SER A 24 -5.19 -13.51 6.73
N LEU A 25 -6.10 -12.95 5.93
CA LEU A 25 -6.30 -11.52 5.83
C LEU A 25 -7.54 -11.16 6.66
N ALA A 26 -7.38 -10.30 7.65
CA ALA A 26 -8.53 -9.68 8.30
C ALA A 26 -9.19 -8.70 7.32
N GLY A 27 -10.52 -8.62 7.35
CA GLY A 27 -11.28 -7.73 6.49
C GLY A 27 -12.65 -7.38 7.09
N GLY A 28 -13.43 -6.57 6.38
CA GLY A 28 -14.82 -6.23 6.75
C GLY A 28 -15.07 -4.77 7.16
N GLY A 29 -14.03 -3.93 7.17
CA GLY A 29 -14.15 -2.47 7.27
C GLY A 29 -13.79 -1.75 5.96
N GLY A 30 -14.00 -0.44 5.88
CA GLY A 30 -13.39 0.39 4.84
C GLY A 30 -11.86 0.47 5.01
N THR A 31 -11.17 0.81 3.93
CA THR A 31 -9.69 0.88 3.86
C THR A 31 -9.19 2.29 4.13
N ASP A 32 -8.16 2.44 4.95
CA ASP A 32 -7.33 3.66 5.02
C ASP A 32 -5.93 3.31 4.51
N PHE A 33 -5.49 3.95 3.43
CA PHE A 33 -4.18 3.71 2.84
C PHE A 33 -3.06 4.48 3.57
N SER A 34 -3.41 5.50 4.36
CA SER A 34 -2.47 6.41 5.03
C SER A 34 -1.40 5.74 5.91
N PRO A 35 -1.68 4.64 6.65
CA PRO A 35 -0.70 4.05 7.56
C PRO A 35 0.61 3.61 6.90
N VAL A 36 0.58 3.08 5.67
CA VAL A 36 1.82 2.65 4.97
C VAL A 36 2.68 3.85 4.58
N PHE A 37 2.06 4.96 4.17
CA PHE A 37 2.79 6.18 3.81
C PHE A 37 3.48 6.79 5.04
N LYS A 38 2.78 6.86 6.18
CA LYS A 38 3.38 7.32 7.44
C LYS A 38 4.58 6.48 7.84
N TRP A 39 4.45 5.15 7.75
CA TRP A 39 5.56 4.24 8.02
C TRP A 39 6.73 4.45 7.06
N ALA A 40 6.46 4.63 5.77
CA ALA A 40 7.50 4.87 4.77
C ALA A 40 8.23 6.21 4.98
N ASP A 41 7.53 7.25 5.45
CA ASP A 41 8.11 8.55 5.78
C ASP A 41 9.03 8.49 7.03
N GLU A 42 8.83 7.51 7.90
CA GLU A 42 9.66 7.28 9.10
C GLU A 42 10.92 6.46 8.82
N MET A 43 11.07 5.90 7.61
CA MET A 43 12.26 5.15 7.22
C MET A 43 13.46 6.10 7.04
N ASP A 44 14.66 5.66 7.45
CA ASP A 44 15.91 6.42 7.25
C ASP A 44 16.17 6.74 5.76
N MET A 45 15.69 5.87 4.87
CA MET A 45 15.72 6.08 3.43
C MET A 45 14.33 5.87 2.85
N ALA A 46 13.87 6.84 2.06
CA ALA A 46 12.62 6.70 1.31
C ALA A 46 12.69 5.50 0.35
N PRO A 47 11.57 4.78 0.15
CA PRO A 47 11.51 3.71 -0.85
C PRO A 47 11.82 4.23 -2.25
N ASP A 48 12.49 3.43 -3.08
CA ASP A 48 12.61 3.71 -4.52
C ASP A 48 11.25 3.64 -5.24
N LEU A 49 10.33 2.81 -4.72
CA LEU A 49 8.99 2.59 -5.26
C LEU A 49 8.07 1.95 -4.22
N LEU A 50 6.83 2.45 -4.12
CA LEU A 50 5.73 1.79 -3.42
C LEU A 50 4.70 1.26 -4.42
N ILE A 51 4.28 0.00 -4.27
CA ILE A 51 3.24 -0.62 -5.11
C ILE A 51 2.07 -1.08 -4.26
N TYR A 52 0.87 -0.61 -4.59
CA TYR A 52 -0.39 -1.06 -4.00
C TYR A 52 -1.17 -1.98 -4.93
N PHE A 53 -1.68 -3.08 -4.39
CA PHE A 53 -2.68 -3.93 -5.05
C PHE A 53 -4.02 -3.71 -4.36
N THR A 54 -4.97 -3.07 -5.05
CA THR A 54 -6.21 -2.62 -4.42
C THR A 54 -7.36 -2.48 -5.43
N ASP A 55 -8.59 -2.35 -4.95
CA ASP A 55 -9.73 -1.85 -5.72
C ASP A 55 -9.84 -0.31 -5.66
N ALA A 56 -8.89 0.34 -4.97
CA ALA A 56 -8.80 1.79 -4.73
C ALA A 56 -9.99 2.37 -3.93
N LYS A 57 -10.77 1.52 -3.23
CA LYS A 57 -11.85 1.98 -2.36
C LYS A 57 -11.35 2.19 -0.94
N GLY A 58 -11.11 3.45 -0.59
CA GLY A 58 -10.64 3.81 0.73
C GLY A 58 -10.32 5.28 0.88
N ARG A 59 -9.82 5.63 2.06
CA ARG A 59 -9.21 6.93 2.32
C ARG A 59 -7.77 6.91 1.85
N PHE A 60 -7.39 7.93 1.09
CA PHE A 60 -6.01 8.16 0.67
C PHE A 60 -5.33 9.20 1.59
N PRO A 61 -3.99 9.26 1.60
CA PRO A 61 -3.27 10.39 2.18
C PRO A 61 -3.71 11.71 1.54
N ASP A 62 -3.73 12.78 2.34
CA ASP A 62 -4.10 14.12 1.86
C ASP A 62 -3.03 14.73 0.93
N THR A 63 -1.78 14.29 1.05
CA THR A 63 -0.64 14.75 0.24
C THR A 63 0.12 13.58 -0.38
N PRO A 64 0.62 13.70 -1.62
CA PRO A 64 1.46 12.68 -2.22
C PRO A 64 2.81 12.57 -1.48
N PRO A 65 3.41 11.36 -1.37
CA PRO A 65 4.74 11.19 -0.80
C PRO A 65 5.84 11.70 -1.75
N ALA A 66 7.07 11.77 -1.24
CA ALA A 66 8.24 12.17 -2.02
C ALA A 66 8.81 11.06 -2.94
N PHE A 67 8.28 9.84 -2.84
CA PHE A 67 8.71 8.67 -3.62
C PHE A 67 7.65 8.22 -4.64
N PRO A 68 8.05 7.52 -5.72
CA PRO A 68 7.11 6.98 -6.71
C PRO A 68 6.10 6.01 -6.11
N VAL A 69 4.85 6.10 -6.58
CA VAL A 69 3.76 5.21 -6.16
C VAL A 69 3.06 4.65 -7.40
N ILE A 70 2.93 3.33 -7.45
CA ILE A 70 2.11 2.62 -8.44
C ILE A 70 0.90 2.01 -7.75
N TRP A 71 -0.27 2.26 -8.30
CA TRP A 71 -1.53 1.65 -7.91
C TRP A 71 -1.95 0.65 -8.98
N LEU A 72 -1.85 -0.63 -8.66
CA LEU A 72 -2.40 -1.71 -9.46
C LEU A 72 -3.87 -1.88 -9.07
N VAL A 73 -4.76 -1.27 -9.86
CA VAL A 73 -6.18 -1.11 -9.52
C VAL A 73 -7.03 -2.12 -10.27
N LYS A 74 -7.82 -2.89 -9.52
CA LYS A 74 -8.90 -3.72 -10.06
C LYS A 74 -10.19 -2.89 -10.15
N GLY A 75 -10.66 -2.64 -11.37
CA GLY A 75 -11.86 -1.83 -11.63
C GLY A 75 -11.56 -0.36 -11.97
N PRO A 76 -12.59 0.49 -12.13
CA PRO A 76 -12.46 1.83 -12.73
C PRO A 76 -12.09 2.94 -11.75
N GLU A 77 -11.96 2.62 -10.46
CA GLU A 77 -11.77 3.64 -9.41
C GLU A 77 -10.50 4.48 -9.66
N PRO A 78 -10.56 5.80 -9.47
CA PRO A 78 -9.42 6.69 -9.62
C PRO A 78 -8.53 6.67 -8.36
N VAL A 79 -7.31 7.19 -8.50
CA VAL A 79 -6.38 7.44 -7.39
C VAL A 79 -5.92 8.89 -7.44
N PRO A 80 -5.68 9.55 -6.29
CA PRO A 80 -5.40 10.99 -6.24
C PRO A 80 -3.98 11.37 -6.67
N PHE A 81 -3.03 10.43 -6.66
CA PHE A 81 -1.64 10.64 -7.05
C PHE A 81 -0.97 9.33 -7.45
N GLY A 82 0.24 9.41 -8.00
CA GLY A 82 0.99 8.26 -8.48
C GLY A 82 0.49 7.74 -9.83
N GLU A 83 1.08 6.66 -10.31
CA GLU A 83 0.69 6.02 -11.55
C GLU A 83 -0.39 4.96 -11.27
N ARG A 84 -1.48 5.01 -12.04
CA ARG A 84 -2.55 4.00 -11.98
C ARG A 84 -2.41 3.04 -13.15
N ILE A 85 -2.22 1.77 -12.83
CA ILE A 85 -2.22 0.68 -13.82
C ILE A 85 -3.47 -0.16 -13.60
N GLN A 86 -4.26 -0.36 -14.66
CA GLN A 86 -5.42 -1.23 -14.63
C GLN A 86 -4.98 -2.69 -14.55
N LEU A 87 -5.44 -3.41 -13.53
CA LEU A 87 -5.43 -4.88 -13.53
C LEU A 87 -6.68 -5.36 -14.27
N ASN A 88 -6.45 -6.08 -15.38
CA ASN A 88 -7.47 -6.72 -16.22
C ASN A 88 -7.70 -8.17 -15.79
#